data_AF-A0A3D0J745-F1
#
_entry.id   AF-A0A3D0J745-F1
#
_cell.length_a   1.000
_cell.length_b   1.000
_cell.length_c   1.000
_cell.angle_alpha   90.00
_cell.angle_beta   90.00
_cell.angle_gamma   90.00
#
_symmetry.space_group_name_H-M   'P 1'
#
loop_
_entity.id
_entity.type
_entity.pdbx_description
1 polymer ?
#
loop_
_entity_poly.entity_id
_entity_poly.type
_entity_poly.pdbx_seq_one_letter_code
_entity_poly.pdbx_strand_id
1 'polypeptide(L)'
;MITTLAHDELMSMGERYRTDYLIEQGGYTLGIATKEGKSLVALLPADFLTEVRAALDSVSAALKDKTVAAADAKSATASQNAAFAGAKLWRSRVMHRCRRAASMGNPMPEELVHVARAKTVPAVIGQMDKMTKLLEANKAILAADTAALIKQGQELTVALKAADASQEVKRFKDLPDAVQAFYKNKGLLYIGLKVINDAGRELHAGEPEKAAQYNLGILRRNHGKKTTETGAEPGK
;
A
#
# COMPACT_ATOMS: atom_id res chain seq x y z
N MET A 1 -18.27 22.14 -2.46
CA MET A 1 -17.42 21.26 -3.29
C MET A 1 -16.23 20.82 -2.46
N ILE A 2 -15.98 19.52 -2.31
CA ILE A 2 -14.91 18.99 -1.44
C ILE A 2 -13.50 19.42 -1.91
N THR A 3 -13.23 19.38 -3.21
CA THR A 3 -11.89 19.64 -3.76
C THR A 3 -11.92 19.94 -5.26
N THR A 4 -10.88 20.61 -5.75
CA THR A 4 -10.64 20.92 -7.17
C THR A 4 -9.57 20.02 -7.81
N LEU A 5 -9.11 18.98 -7.09
CA LEU A 5 -8.12 18.02 -7.62
C LEU A 5 -8.62 17.32 -8.88
N ALA A 6 -7.67 16.93 -9.74
CA ALA A 6 -7.98 16.27 -11.01
C ALA A 6 -8.59 14.88 -10.79
N HIS A 7 -9.35 14.40 -11.78
CA HIS A 7 -10.00 13.09 -11.73
C HIS A 7 -9.00 11.95 -11.45
N ASP A 8 -7.91 11.90 -12.21
CA ASP A 8 -6.88 10.85 -12.10
C ASP A 8 -6.19 10.88 -10.72
N GLU A 9 -6.01 12.06 -10.12
CA GLU A 9 -5.43 12.20 -8.79
C GLU A 9 -6.37 11.64 -7.72
N LEU A 10 -7.67 11.93 -7.81
CA LEU A 10 -8.67 11.40 -6.88
C LEU A 10 -8.76 9.88 -6.96
N MET A 11 -8.71 9.32 -8.17
CA MET A 11 -8.71 7.88 -8.35
C MET A 11 -7.46 7.23 -7.74
N SER A 12 -6.28 7.82 -8.00
CA SER A 12 -5.00 7.36 -7.43
C SER A 12 -5.03 7.38 -5.90
N MET A 13 -5.59 8.42 -5.30
CA MET A 13 -5.78 8.48 -3.85
C MET A 13 -6.78 7.44 -3.34
N GLY A 14 -7.89 7.25 -4.05
CA GLY A 14 -8.95 6.31 -3.68
C GLY A 14 -8.55 4.84 -3.75
N GLU A 15 -7.66 4.47 -4.68
CA GLU A 15 -7.14 3.11 -4.79
C GLU A 15 -6.31 2.69 -3.55
N ARG A 16 -5.56 3.62 -2.96
CA ARG A 16 -4.60 3.34 -1.88
C ARG A 16 -5.23 2.77 -0.60
N TYR A 17 -6.50 3.08 -0.35
CA TYR A 17 -7.16 2.75 0.91
C TYR A 17 -8.15 1.61 0.73
N ARG A 18 -8.15 0.67 1.68
CA ARG A 18 -9.18 -0.36 1.75
C ARG A 18 -10.53 0.28 2.06
N THR A 19 -11.54 -0.08 1.28
CA THR A 19 -12.88 0.51 1.35
C THR A 19 -13.49 0.41 2.75
N ASP A 20 -13.41 -0.76 3.40
CA ASP A 20 -13.94 -0.97 4.76
C ASP A 20 -13.37 0.01 5.80
N TYR A 21 -12.04 0.23 5.76
CA TYR A 21 -11.40 1.17 6.70
C TYR A 21 -11.70 2.61 6.37
N LEU A 22 -11.89 2.93 5.10
CA LEU A 22 -12.30 4.27 4.70
C LEU A 22 -13.72 4.58 5.18
N ILE A 23 -14.63 3.60 5.11
CA ILE A 23 -16.00 3.72 5.65
C ILE A 23 -15.96 3.84 7.18
N GLU A 24 -15.21 2.97 7.87
CA GLU A 24 -15.05 3.03 9.33
C GLU A 24 -14.47 4.37 9.79
N GLN A 25 -13.39 4.84 9.14
CA GLN A 25 -12.80 6.16 9.39
C GLN A 25 -13.80 7.28 9.08
N GLY A 26 -14.62 7.14 8.03
CA GLY A 26 -15.67 8.07 7.68
C GLY A 26 -16.71 8.21 8.79
N GLY A 27 -17.22 7.08 9.30
CA GLY A 27 -18.14 7.04 10.42
C GLY A 27 -17.56 7.67 11.69
N TYR A 28 -16.29 7.34 12.01
CA TYR A 28 -15.58 7.90 13.16
C TYR A 28 -15.40 9.43 13.06
N THR A 29 -14.82 9.90 11.95
CA THR A 29 -14.47 11.32 11.76
C THR A 29 -15.72 12.19 11.71
N LEU A 30 -16.75 11.76 10.97
CA LEU A 30 -18.03 12.48 10.93
C LEU A 30 -18.75 12.43 12.28
N GLY A 31 -18.66 11.32 13.01
CA GLY A 31 -19.24 11.19 14.35
C GLY A 31 -18.62 12.18 15.35
N ILE A 32 -17.30 12.38 15.31
CA ILE A 32 -16.62 13.39 16.12
C ILE A 32 -16.99 14.80 15.64
N ALA A 33 -16.98 15.05 14.33
CA ALA A 33 -17.34 16.34 13.77
C ALA A 33 -18.75 16.81 14.18
N THR A 34 -19.73 15.89 14.17
CA THR A 34 -21.08 16.17 14.63
C THR A 34 -21.13 16.54 16.12
N LYS A 35 -20.27 15.95 16.97
CA LYS A 35 -20.22 16.24 18.41
C LYS A 35 -19.67 17.63 18.71
N GLU A 36 -18.67 18.10 17.96
CA GLU A 36 -18.17 19.48 18.11
C GLU A 36 -19.19 20.53 17.65
N GLY A 37 -19.99 20.18 16.64
CA GLY A 37 -21.03 21.05 16.14
C GLY A 37 -20.48 22.35 15.54
N LYS A 38 -20.97 23.50 16.02
CA LYS A 38 -20.77 24.81 15.37
C LYS A 38 -19.31 25.25 15.32
N SER A 39 -18.51 24.94 16.34
CA SER A 39 -17.12 25.39 16.43
C SER A 39 -16.25 24.82 15.29
N LEU A 40 -16.42 23.54 14.98
CA LEU A 40 -15.73 22.91 13.87
C LEU A 40 -16.28 23.35 12.51
N VAL A 41 -17.62 23.46 12.39
CA VAL A 41 -18.28 23.89 11.14
C VAL A 41 -17.82 25.29 10.72
N ALA A 42 -17.51 26.18 11.67
CA ALA A 42 -17.01 27.52 11.38
C ALA A 42 -15.63 27.53 10.66
N LEU A 43 -14.85 26.45 10.77
CA LEU A 43 -13.54 26.30 10.11
C LEU A 43 -13.64 25.64 8.73
N LEU A 44 -14.83 25.19 8.33
CA LEU A 44 -15.04 24.44 7.11
C LEU A 44 -15.84 25.26 6.09
N PRO A 45 -15.70 24.96 4.79
CA PRO A 45 -16.59 25.52 3.78
C PRO A 45 -18.07 25.22 4.09
N ALA A 46 -18.97 26.06 3.55
CA ALA A 46 -20.41 25.81 3.62
C ALA A 46 -20.75 24.42 3.06
N ASP A 47 -21.67 23.73 3.73
CA ASP A 47 -22.17 22.39 3.37
C ASP A 47 -21.11 21.27 3.30
N PHE A 48 -19.87 21.52 3.74
CA PHE A 48 -18.76 20.58 3.59
C PHE A 48 -19.03 19.22 4.25
N LEU A 49 -19.56 19.21 5.48
CA LEU A 49 -19.88 17.96 6.18
C LEU A 49 -20.97 17.16 5.47
N THR A 50 -21.95 17.84 4.85
CA THR A 50 -23.00 17.22 4.06
C THR A 50 -22.42 16.55 2.81
N GLU A 51 -21.51 17.22 2.11
CA GLU A 51 -20.84 16.65 0.94
C GLU A 51 -19.96 15.45 1.30
N VAL A 52 -19.20 15.51 2.40
CA VAL A 52 -18.39 14.38 2.87
C VAL A 52 -19.26 13.19 3.28
N ARG A 53 -20.41 13.42 3.91
CA ARG A 53 -21.40 12.37 4.20
C ARG A 53 -21.96 11.75 2.92
N ALA A 54 -22.31 12.56 1.92
CA ALA A 54 -22.78 12.04 0.63
C ALA A 54 -21.71 11.18 -0.07
N ALA A 55 -20.43 11.56 0.02
CA ALA A 55 -19.33 10.75 -0.49
C ALA A 55 -19.20 9.42 0.28
N LEU A 56 -19.34 9.42 1.61
CA LEU A 56 -19.36 8.21 2.45
C LEU A 56 -20.50 7.26 2.06
N ASP A 57 -21.70 7.80 1.89
CA ASP A 57 -22.89 7.02 1.52
C ASP A 57 -22.73 6.42 0.12
N SER A 58 -22.18 7.20 -0.82
CA SER A 58 -21.88 6.73 -2.17
C SER A 58 -20.86 5.58 -2.18
N VAL A 59 -19.75 5.70 -1.43
CA VAL A 59 -18.75 4.62 -1.31
C VAL A 59 -19.37 3.39 -0.64
N SER A 60 -20.18 3.57 0.40
CA SER A 60 -20.85 2.48 1.11
C SER A 60 -21.89 1.75 0.25
N ALA A 61 -22.61 2.48 -0.61
CA ALA A 61 -23.56 1.91 -1.55
C ALA A 61 -22.83 1.13 -2.66
N ALA A 62 -21.77 1.71 -3.25
CA ALA A 62 -20.99 1.08 -4.29
C ALA A 62 -20.29 -0.21 -3.82
N LEU A 63 -19.90 -0.30 -2.55
CA LEU A 63 -19.34 -1.54 -1.98
C LEU A 63 -20.32 -2.72 -2.00
N LYS A 64 -21.64 -2.45 -1.99
CA LYS A 64 -22.67 -3.49 -2.09
C LYS A 64 -22.85 -4.02 -3.52
N ASP A 65 -22.31 -3.32 -4.52
CA ASP A 65 -22.28 -3.79 -5.90
C ASP A 65 -21.21 -4.89 -6.04
N LYS A 66 -21.64 -6.10 -6.37
CA LYS A 66 -20.78 -7.28 -6.52
C LYS A 66 -19.72 -7.09 -7.61
N THR A 67 -19.99 -6.28 -8.64
CA THR A 67 -19.06 -6.03 -9.74
C THR A 67 -17.89 -5.14 -9.29
N VAL A 68 -18.21 -4.07 -8.56
CA VAL A 68 -17.23 -3.14 -7.98
C VAL A 68 -16.44 -3.83 -6.88
N ALA A 69 -17.09 -4.60 -6.00
CA ALA A 69 -16.42 -5.36 -4.95
C ALA A 69 -15.43 -6.40 -5.51
N ALA A 70 -15.80 -7.10 -6.59
CA ALA A 70 -14.91 -8.05 -7.25
C ALA A 70 -13.73 -7.35 -7.96
N ALA A 71 -13.93 -6.17 -8.55
CA ALA A 71 -12.88 -5.39 -9.18
C ALA A 71 -11.91 -4.78 -8.14
N ASP A 72 -12.40 -4.25 -7.03
CA ASP A 72 -11.61 -3.75 -5.89
C ASP A 72 -10.74 -4.89 -5.32
N ALA A 73 -11.33 -6.08 -5.13
CA ALA A 73 -10.62 -7.27 -4.66
C ALA A 73 -9.55 -7.78 -5.66
N LYS A 74 -9.86 -7.83 -6.97
CA LYS A 74 -8.95 -8.34 -8.02
C LYS A 74 -7.83 -7.37 -8.37
N SER A 75 -8.11 -6.07 -8.38
CA SER A 75 -7.09 -5.05 -8.65
C SER A 75 -5.97 -5.15 -7.60
N ALA A 76 -6.23 -5.51 -6.37
CA ALA A 76 -5.19 -5.44 -5.35
C ALA A 76 -3.98 -6.41 -5.51
N THR A 77 -3.96 -7.45 -6.37
CA THR A 77 -3.08 -8.60 -6.02
C THR A 77 -2.42 -9.47 -7.10
N ALA A 78 -3.04 -9.86 -8.22
CA ALA A 78 -2.54 -11.08 -8.92
C ALA A 78 -1.14 -10.98 -9.55
N SER A 79 -0.91 -10.02 -10.45
CA SER A 79 0.36 -9.91 -11.19
C SER A 79 1.53 -9.43 -10.32
N GLN A 80 1.26 -8.46 -9.44
CA GLN A 80 2.25 -7.96 -8.48
C GLN A 80 2.62 -9.02 -7.44
N ASN A 81 1.66 -9.79 -6.92
CA ASN A 81 1.97 -10.89 -6.00
C ASN A 81 2.78 -11.98 -6.68
N ALA A 82 2.49 -12.30 -7.94
CA ALA A 82 3.27 -13.27 -8.70
C ALA A 82 4.71 -12.79 -8.92
N ALA A 83 4.90 -11.55 -9.36
CA ALA A 83 6.23 -10.96 -9.54
C ALA A 83 6.99 -10.84 -8.21
N PHE A 84 6.32 -10.43 -7.14
CA PHE A 84 6.90 -10.29 -5.80
C PHE A 84 7.25 -11.65 -5.18
N ALA A 85 6.43 -12.68 -5.38
CA ALA A 85 6.75 -14.05 -4.99
C ALA A 85 7.94 -14.59 -5.78
N GLY A 86 7.96 -14.36 -7.11
CA GLY A 86 9.09 -14.71 -7.98
C GLY A 86 10.40 -14.07 -7.53
N ALA A 87 10.36 -12.78 -7.19
CA ALA A 87 11.51 -12.04 -6.65
C ALA A 87 12.03 -12.61 -5.32
N LYS A 88 11.14 -12.98 -4.39
CA LYS A 88 11.53 -13.63 -3.14
C LYS A 88 12.20 -14.98 -3.36
N LEU A 89 11.62 -15.80 -4.24
CA LEU A 89 12.19 -17.11 -4.60
C LEU A 89 13.56 -16.94 -5.25
N TRP A 90 13.70 -16.01 -6.19
CA TRP A 90 14.97 -15.70 -6.83
C TRP A 90 16.04 -15.27 -5.81
N ARG A 91 15.72 -14.33 -4.91
CA ARG A 91 16.64 -13.89 -3.85
C ARG A 91 17.11 -15.04 -2.95
N SER A 92 16.18 -15.93 -2.59
CA SER A 92 16.50 -17.12 -1.80
C SER A 92 17.46 -18.05 -2.55
N ARG A 93 17.21 -18.30 -3.85
CA ARG A 93 18.10 -19.11 -4.69
C ARG A 93 19.51 -18.53 -4.80
N VAL A 94 19.62 -17.21 -5.01
CA VAL A 94 20.91 -16.50 -5.03
C VAL A 94 21.65 -16.69 -3.71
N MET A 95 20.98 -16.44 -2.59
CA MET A 95 21.56 -16.58 -1.25
C MET A 95 22.07 -18.00 -1.00
N HIS A 96 21.27 -19.02 -1.30
CA HIS A 96 21.67 -20.42 -1.11
C HIS A 96 22.87 -20.79 -1.99
N ARG A 97 22.95 -20.26 -3.22
CA ARG A 97 24.09 -20.48 -4.11
C ARG A 97 25.36 -19.84 -3.57
N CYS A 98 25.29 -18.58 -3.16
CA CYS A 98 26.44 -17.85 -2.62
C CYS A 98 26.92 -18.47 -1.30
N ARG A 99 25.99 -18.93 -0.43
CA ARG A 99 26.33 -19.70 0.77
C ARG A 99 27.10 -20.98 0.45
N ARG A 100 26.66 -21.76 -0.54
CA ARG A 100 27.40 -22.96 -0.96
C ARG A 100 28.80 -22.63 -1.48
N ALA A 101 28.93 -21.59 -2.30
CA ALA A 101 30.23 -21.14 -2.79
C ALA A 101 31.16 -20.74 -1.62
N ALA A 102 30.64 -19.98 -0.66
CA ALA A 102 31.37 -19.59 0.56
C ALA A 102 31.78 -20.82 1.39
N SER A 103 30.91 -21.81 1.55
CA SER A 103 31.24 -23.08 2.24
C SER A 103 32.32 -23.89 1.55
N MET A 104 32.52 -23.71 0.23
CA MET A 104 33.64 -24.31 -0.52
C MET A 104 34.93 -23.46 -0.46
N GLY A 105 34.97 -22.43 0.39
CA GLY A 105 36.15 -21.57 0.58
C GLY A 105 36.27 -20.41 -0.42
N ASN A 106 35.27 -20.19 -1.27
CA ASN A 106 35.30 -19.07 -2.21
C ASN A 106 34.98 -17.74 -1.50
N PRO A 107 35.69 -16.64 -1.78
CA PRO A 107 35.41 -15.35 -1.18
C PRO A 107 34.07 -14.81 -1.72
N MET A 108 33.08 -14.64 -0.84
CA MET A 108 31.74 -14.16 -1.21
C MET A 108 31.40 -12.88 -0.41
N PRO A 109 30.83 -11.85 -1.05
CA PRO A 109 30.32 -10.68 -0.35
C PRO A 109 29.27 -11.06 0.70
N GLU A 110 29.38 -10.47 1.90
CA GLU A 110 28.47 -10.75 3.01
C GLU A 110 27.01 -10.51 2.62
N GLU A 111 26.74 -9.49 1.79
CA GLU A 111 25.36 -9.16 1.39
C GLU A 111 24.73 -10.16 0.43
N LEU A 112 25.52 -11.03 -0.21
CA LEU A 112 25.02 -12.16 -0.99
C LEU A 112 24.77 -13.40 -0.12
N VAL A 113 25.46 -13.51 1.02
CA VAL A 113 25.34 -14.63 1.97
C VAL A 113 24.22 -14.36 2.99
N HIS A 114 24.06 -13.10 3.40
CA HIS A 114 23.11 -12.62 4.40
C HIS A 114 22.15 -11.59 3.79
N VAL A 115 21.08 -12.11 3.18
CA VAL A 115 20.08 -11.28 2.52
C VAL A 115 19.03 -10.80 3.54
N ALA A 116 19.04 -9.51 3.86
CA ALA A 116 18.06 -8.89 4.76
C ALA A 116 16.61 -9.05 4.28
N ARG A 117 15.65 -9.08 5.22
CA ARG A 117 14.22 -9.23 4.93
C ARG A 117 13.61 -7.93 4.38
N ALA A 118 13.46 -7.81 3.07
CA ALA A 118 12.69 -6.73 2.46
C ALA A 118 11.18 -7.05 2.42
N LYS A 119 10.36 -6.10 2.88
CA LYS A 119 8.90 -6.25 3.02
C LYS A 119 8.08 -5.48 1.99
N THR A 120 8.66 -4.47 1.35
CA THR A 120 7.98 -3.61 0.36
C THR A 120 8.54 -3.86 -1.04
N VAL A 121 7.74 -3.58 -2.08
CA VAL A 121 8.18 -3.71 -3.48
C VAL A 121 9.43 -2.87 -3.77
N PRO A 122 9.52 -1.58 -3.38
CA PRO A 122 10.73 -0.78 -3.58
C PRO A 122 11.97 -1.35 -2.86
N ALA A 123 11.80 -1.86 -1.63
CA ALA A 123 12.92 -2.46 -0.90
C ALA A 123 13.38 -3.77 -1.57
N VAL A 124 12.45 -4.57 -2.11
CA VAL A 124 12.79 -5.78 -2.87
C VAL A 124 13.51 -5.41 -4.18
N ILE A 125 13.03 -4.40 -4.91
CA ILE A 125 13.67 -3.90 -6.13
C ILE A 125 15.11 -3.44 -5.84
N GLY A 126 15.31 -2.57 -4.85
CA GLY A 126 16.64 -2.06 -4.50
C GLY A 126 17.59 -3.17 -4.08
N GLN A 127 17.10 -4.17 -3.34
CA GLN A 127 17.90 -5.33 -2.96
C GLN A 127 18.25 -6.21 -4.17
N MET A 128 17.33 -6.44 -5.09
CA MET A 128 17.58 -7.20 -6.33
C MET A 128 18.59 -6.50 -7.24
N ASP A 129 18.50 -5.18 -7.40
CA ASP A 129 19.46 -4.39 -8.17
C ASP A 129 20.87 -4.51 -7.56
N LYS A 130 21.00 -4.43 -6.22
CA LYS A 130 22.29 -4.63 -5.53
C LYS A 130 22.82 -6.05 -5.72
N MET A 131 21.97 -7.07 -5.52
CA MET A 131 22.38 -8.48 -5.64
C MET A 131 22.81 -8.84 -7.07
N THR A 132 22.11 -8.33 -8.09
CA THR A 132 22.46 -8.55 -9.50
C THR A 132 23.85 -8.00 -9.83
N LYS A 133 24.15 -6.76 -9.40
CA LYS A 133 25.48 -6.15 -9.59
C LYS A 133 26.59 -6.94 -8.90
N LEU A 134 26.35 -7.39 -7.67
CA LEU A 134 27.32 -8.21 -6.93
C LEU A 134 27.52 -9.58 -7.59
N LEU A 135 26.47 -10.19 -8.12
CA LEU A 135 26.58 -11.45 -8.88
C LEU A 135 27.39 -11.27 -10.17
N GLU A 136 27.17 -10.18 -10.90
CA GLU A 136 27.95 -9.87 -12.11
C GLU A 136 29.44 -9.71 -11.80
N ALA A 137 29.77 -9.00 -10.70
CA ALA A 137 31.15 -8.81 -10.26
C ALA A 137 31.84 -10.12 -9.83
N ASN A 138 31.07 -11.09 -9.31
CA ASN A 138 31.60 -12.36 -8.77
C ASN A 138 31.31 -13.57 -9.68
N LYS A 139 30.89 -13.34 -10.94
CA LYS A 139 30.41 -14.41 -11.83
C LYS A 139 31.44 -15.52 -12.10
N ALA A 140 32.74 -15.20 -12.08
CA ALA A 140 33.82 -16.15 -12.34
C ALA A 140 34.01 -17.17 -11.22
N ILE A 141 33.55 -16.83 -10.01
CA ILE A 141 33.67 -17.65 -8.80
C ILE A 141 32.45 -18.59 -8.67
N LEU A 142 31.35 -18.26 -9.35
CA LEU A 142 30.10 -19.00 -9.30
C LEU A 142 29.96 -19.95 -10.50
N ALA A 143 29.09 -20.96 -10.37
CA ALA A 143 28.87 -21.97 -11.41
C ALA A 143 28.41 -21.37 -12.76
N ALA A 144 28.58 -22.14 -13.85
CA ALA A 144 28.31 -21.71 -15.23
C ALA A 144 26.86 -21.19 -15.47
N ASP A 145 25.90 -21.61 -14.65
CA ASP A 145 24.49 -21.20 -14.76
C ASP A 145 24.19 -19.84 -14.10
N THR A 146 25.20 -19.15 -13.58
CA THR A 146 25.06 -17.82 -12.93
C THR A 146 24.55 -16.76 -13.91
N ALA A 147 24.89 -16.85 -15.19
CA ALA A 147 24.38 -15.94 -16.22
C ALA A 147 22.85 -16.01 -16.38
N ALA A 148 22.27 -17.22 -16.33
CA ALA A 148 20.83 -17.40 -16.39
C ALA A 148 20.14 -16.83 -15.14
N LEU A 149 20.77 -16.98 -13.97
CA LEU A 149 20.26 -16.43 -12.72
C LEU A 149 20.28 -14.89 -12.70
N ILE A 150 21.35 -14.27 -13.23
CA ILE A 150 21.44 -12.81 -13.41
C ILE A 150 20.34 -12.32 -14.33
N LYS A 151 20.19 -12.95 -15.51
CA LYS A 151 19.14 -12.61 -16.47
C LYS A 151 17.74 -12.70 -15.86
N GLN A 152 17.45 -13.78 -15.13
CA GLN A 152 16.18 -13.94 -14.42
C GLN A 152 15.95 -12.81 -13.39
N GLY A 153 17.00 -12.40 -12.67
CA GLY A 153 16.93 -11.31 -11.69
C GLY A 153 16.60 -9.96 -12.35
N GLN A 154 17.23 -9.67 -13.49
CA GLN A 154 16.97 -8.47 -14.29
C GLN A 154 15.53 -8.48 -14.84
N GLU A 155 15.08 -9.59 -15.42
CA GLU A 155 13.70 -9.75 -15.93
C GLU A 155 12.66 -9.55 -14.83
N LEU A 156 12.85 -10.16 -13.66
CA LEU A 156 11.96 -9.98 -12.50
C LEU A 156 11.98 -8.55 -11.97
N THR A 157 13.13 -7.87 -12.00
CA THR A 157 13.23 -6.48 -11.57
C THR A 157 12.51 -5.54 -12.53
N VAL A 158 12.65 -5.77 -13.84
CA VAL A 158 11.89 -5.04 -14.87
C VAL A 158 10.39 -5.30 -14.71
N ALA A 159 9.99 -6.56 -14.50
CA ALA A 159 8.58 -6.91 -14.27
C ALA A 159 8.02 -6.26 -13.01
N LEU A 160 8.78 -6.19 -11.91
CA LEU A 160 8.37 -5.48 -10.69
C LEU A 160 8.25 -3.97 -10.92
N LYS A 161 9.25 -3.33 -11.55
CA LYS A 161 9.20 -1.90 -11.89
C LYS A 161 8.05 -1.58 -12.84
N ALA A 162 7.80 -2.44 -13.83
CA ALA A 162 6.70 -2.32 -14.76
C ALA A 162 5.34 -2.55 -14.10
N ALA A 163 5.22 -3.51 -13.18
CA ALA A 163 4.00 -3.73 -12.41
C ALA A 163 3.70 -2.53 -11.50
N ASP A 164 4.73 -1.96 -10.87
CA ASP A 164 4.65 -0.76 -10.03
C ASP A 164 4.22 0.47 -10.88
N ALA A 165 4.87 0.69 -12.03
CA ALA A 165 4.57 1.83 -12.91
C ALA A 165 3.25 1.69 -13.70
N SER A 166 2.89 0.47 -14.14
CA SER A 166 1.64 0.23 -14.88
C SER A 166 0.41 0.26 -13.99
N GLN A 167 0.56 0.02 -12.67
CA GLN A 167 -0.50 0.22 -11.69
C GLN A 167 -0.93 1.69 -11.64
N GLU A 168 -0.01 2.64 -11.75
CA GLU A 168 -0.36 4.06 -11.60
C GLU A 168 -1.07 4.65 -12.82
N VAL A 169 -0.76 4.20 -14.05
CA VAL A 169 -1.20 4.88 -15.28
C VAL A 169 -2.25 4.11 -16.10
N LYS A 170 -2.15 2.77 -16.19
CA LYS A 170 -3.08 1.97 -17.04
C LYS A 170 -4.36 1.56 -16.32
N ARG A 171 -4.34 1.45 -14.98
CA ARG A 171 -5.52 0.99 -14.25
C ARG A 171 -6.72 1.88 -14.46
N PHE A 172 -6.56 3.19 -14.32
CA PHE A 172 -7.73 4.03 -14.21
C PHE A 172 -8.50 4.18 -15.52
N LYS A 173 -7.81 4.26 -16.66
CA LYS A 173 -8.45 4.44 -17.96
C LYS A 173 -9.10 3.17 -18.53
N ASP A 174 -8.59 2.00 -18.16
CA ASP A 174 -9.09 0.71 -18.66
C ASP A 174 -10.15 0.09 -17.73
N LEU A 175 -10.43 0.72 -16.58
CA LEU A 175 -11.46 0.26 -15.65
C LEU A 175 -12.86 0.62 -16.17
N PRO A 176 -13.89 -0.21 -15.89
CA PRO A 176 -15.27 0.18 -16.14
C PRO A 176 -15.62 1.49 -15.43
N ASP A 177 -16.41 2.36 -16.07
CA ASP A 177 -16.79 3.68 -15.54
C ASP A 177 -17.32 3.63 -14.10
N ALA A 178 -18.08 2.59 -13.75
CA ALA A 178 -18.58 2.37 -12.40
C ALA A 178 -17.45 2.19 -11.36
N VAL A 179 -16.38 1.47 -11.73
CA VAL A 179 -15.19 1.28 -10.88
C VAL A 179 -14.36 2.55 -10.83
N GLN A 180 -14.29 3.31 -11.93
CA GLN A 180 -13.62 4.60 -11.95
C GLN A 180 -14.29 5.60 -11.01
N ALA A 181 -15.61 5.73 -11.11
CA ALA A 181 -16.43 6.56 -10.24
C ALA A 181 -16.30 6.14 -8.77
N PHE A 182 -16.24 4.84 -8.49
CA PHE A 182 -16.00 4.31 -7.15
C PHE A 182 -14.66 4.76 -6.57
N TYR A 183 -13.55 4.61 -7.31
CA TYR A 183 -12.24 5.08 -6.84
C TYR A 183 -12.18 6.59 -6.68
N LYS A 184 -12.78 7.35 -7.60
CA LYS A 184 -12.92 8.80 -7.46
C LYS A 184 -13.64 9.16 -6.15
N ASN A 185 -14.76 8.49 -5.84
CA ASN A 185 -15.53 8.74 -4.63
C ASN A 185 -14.77 8.36 -3.36
N LYS A 186 -13.95 7.30 -3.38
CA LYS A 186 -13.00 6.99 -2.30
C LYS A 186 -11.98 8.11 -2.12
N GLY A 187 -11.43 8.65 -3.21
CA GLY A 187 -10.50 9.80 -3.17
C GLY A 187 -11.14 11.05 -2.58
N LEU A 188 -12.35 11.38 -3.01
CA LEU A 188 -13.14 12.49 -2.47
C LEU A 188 -13.40 12.34 -0.97
N LEU A 189 -13.84 11.15 -0.56
CA LEU A 189 -14.05 10.83 0.85
C LEU A 189 -12.76 11.02 1.65
N TYR A 190 -11.64 10.44 1.20
CA TYR A 190 -10.35 10.58 1.87
C TYR A 190 -9.94 12.06 2.07
N ILE A 191 -10.05 12.89 1.02
CA ILE A 191 -9.73 14.32 1.12
C ILE A 191 -10.66 15.01 2.11
N GLY A 192 -11.97 14.75 2.03
CA GLY A 192 -12.95 15.28 2.97
C GLY A 192 -12.60 14.96 4.42
N LEU A 193 -12.26 13.71 4.71
CA LEU A 193 -11.85 13.26 6.04
C LEU A 193 -10.54 13.91 6.49
N LYS A 194 -9.59 14.13 5.58
CA LYS A 194 -8.33 14.81 5.89
C LYS A 194 -8.60 16.26 6.30
N VAL A 195 -9.39 17.01 5.52
CA VAL A 195 -9.73 18.40 5.80
C VAL A 195 -10.45 18.54 7.15
N ILE A 196 -11.41 17.65 7.45
CA ILE A 196 -12.09 17.65 8.76
C ILE A 196 -11.09 17.42 9.90
N ASN A 197 -10.16 16.48 9.74
CA ASN A 197 -9.16 16.20 10.77
C ASN A 197 -8.18 17.37 10.95
N ASP A 198 -7.76 18.02 9.88
CA ASP A 198 -6.87 19.17 9.95
C ASP A 198 -7.57 20.35 10.66
N ALA A 199 -8.84 20.63 10.33
CA ALA A 199 -9.65 21.64 11.02
C ALA A 199 -9.90 21.31 12.50
N GLY A 200 -10.13 20.04 12.84
CA GLY A 200 -10.30 19.62 14.23
C GLY A 200 -9.02 19.74 15.06
N ARG A 201 -7.86 19.50 14.46
CA ARG A 201 -6.56 19.75 15.12
C ARG A 201 -6.31 21.24 15.34
N GLU A 202 -6.68 22.07 14.37
CA GLU A 202 -6.59 23.53 14.48
C GLU A 202 -7.48 24.03 15.62
N LEU A 203 -8.74 23.58 15.67
CA LEU A 203 -9.70 23.94 16.73
C LEU A 203 -9.16 23.63 18.14
N HIS A 204 -8.46 22.51 18.29
CA HIS A 204 -7.96 22.00 19.57
C HIS A 204 -6.43 22.15 19.71
N ALA A 205 -5.81 23.13 19.06
CA ALA A 205 -4.35 23.30 19.09
C ALA A 205 -3.76 23.46 20.50
N GLY A 206 -4.54 23.97 21.46
CA GLY A 206 -4.16 24.08 22.88
C GLY A 206 -4.47 22.86 23.74
N GLU A 207 -5.11 21.83 23.17
CA GLU A 207 -5.61 20.65 23.88
C GLU A 207 -5.12 19.35 23.21
N PRO A 208 -3.87 18.91 23.48
CA PRO A 208 -3.24 17.80 22.76
C PRO A 208 -4.06 16.51 22.74
N GLU A 209 -4.76 16.21 23.84
CA GLU A 209 -5.59 15.01 23.96
C GLU A 209 -6.81 15.06 23.03
N LYS A 210 -7.44 16.23 22.84
CA LYS A 210 -8.55 16.41 21.91
C LYS A 210 -8.05 16.44 20.46
N ALA A 211 -6.97 17.17 20.19
CA ALA A 211 -6.35 17.21 18.87
C ALA A 211 -5.94 15.81 18.38
N ALA A 212 -5.47 14.94 19.29
CA ALA A 212 -5.08 13.57 18.97
C ALA A 212 -6.25 12.72 18.46
N GLN A 213 -7.51 13.04 18.79
CA GLN A 213 -8.69 12.31 18.28
C GLN A 213 -8.88 12.52 16.78
N TYR A 214 -8.43 13.65 16.23
CA TYR A 214 -8.49 13.96 14.81
C TYR A 214 -7.34 13.32 14.04
N ASN A 215 -7.36 12.01 13.92
CA ASN A 215 -6.34 11.25 13.20
C ASN A 215 -6.95 10.26 12.19
N LEU A 216 -6.16 9.95 11.17
CA LEU A 216 -6.47 8.95 10.14
C LEU A 216 -5.92 7.57 10.49
N GLY A 217 -5.86 7.23 11.78
CA GLY A 217 -5.21 6.02 12.29
C GLY A 217 -5.93 4.73 11.86
N ILE A 218 -7.25 4.76 11.67
CA ILE A 218 -8.04 3.59 11.24
C ILE A 218 -7.57 3.14 9.84
N LEU A 219 -7.28 4.09 8.95
CA LEU A 219 -6.75 3.81 7.61
C LEU A 219 -5.41 3.06 7.63
N ARG A 220 -4.67 3.12 8.74
CA ARG A 220 -3.31 2.56 8.88
C ARG A 220 -3.25 1.26 9.70
N ARG A 221 -4.35 0.81 10.32
CA ARG A 221 -4.34 -0.32 11.29
C ARG A 221 -3.74 -1.62 10.76
N ASN A 222 -3.80 -1.89 9.45
CA ASN A 222 -3.42 -3.19 8.88
C ASN A 222 -2.16 -3.21 8.01
N HIS A 223 -1.32 -2.17 8.02
CA HIS A 223 -0.01 -2.25 7.38
C HIS A 223 1.04 -3.09 8.14
N GLY A 224 0.72 -3.62 9.34
CA GLY A 224 1.76 -4.22 10.21
C GLY A 224 1.42 -5.44 11.07
N LYS A 225 0.15 -5.87 11.22
CA LYS A 225 -0.18 -6.98 12.15
C LYS A 225 -0.92 -8.11 11.43
N LYS A 226 -0.17 -9.14 11.04
CA LYS A 226 -0.70 -10.51 11.03
C LYS A 226 -0.33 -11.08 12.40
N THR A 227 -1.30 -11.11 13.29
CA THR A 227 -1.17 -11.64 14.65
C THR A 227 -0.64 -13.07 14.56
N THR A 228 0.55 -13.28 15.13
CA THR A 228 1.04 -14.59 15.55
C THR A 228 0.14 -15.07 16.68
N GLU A 229 -0.96 -15.73 16.33
CA GLU A 229 -1.63 -16.63 17.27
C GLU A 229 -0.85 -17.95 17.27
N THR A 230 0.03 -18.08 18.24
CA THR A 230 0.55 -19.37 18.68
C THR A 230 0.48 -19.34 20.20
N GLY A 231 -0.75 -19.42 20.71
CA GLY A 231 -0.99 -19.77 22.10
C GLY A 231 -0.71 -21.25 22.25
N ALA A 232 0.48 -21.58 22.73
CA ALA A 232 0.86 -22.91 23.14
C ALA A 232 0.00 -23.36 24.33
N GLU A 233 -0.57 -24.56 24.23
CA GLU A 233 -1.08 -25.28 25.39
C GLU A 233 0.09 -25.63 26.34
N PRO A 234 -0.03 -25.40 27.66
CA PRO A 234 0.89 -26.00 28.61
C PRO A 234 0.43 -27.44 28.87
N GLY A 235 1.16 -28.40 28.30
CA GLY A 235 1.05 -29.81 28.69
C GLY A 235 1.40 -29.98 30.16
N LYS A 236 0.51 -30.66 30.89
CA LYS A 236 0.80 -31.32 32.17
C LYS A 236 1.03 -32.80 31.90
#